data_AF-A0A847CLC8-F1
#
_entry.id   AF-A0A847CLC8-F1
#
_cell.length_a   1.000
_cell.length_b   1.000
_cell.length_c   1.000
_cell.angle_alpha   90.00
_cell.angle_beta   90.00
_cell.angle_gamma   90.00
#
_symmetry.space_group_name_H-M   'P 1'
#
loop_
_entity.id
_entity.type
_entity.pdbx_description
1 polymer ?
#
loop_
_entity_poly.entity_id
_entity_poly.type
_entity_poly.pdbx_seq_one_letter_code
_entity_poly.pdbx_strand_id
1 'polypeptide(L)'
;QRAAHNEMVFAQIRDLDTQISVLDQEFNQNVGNSFPEYYLNQEAVSFCWHMVNRGRAETIKEALNLYEDKLKEDREALRDQQQAAELRQLRKQVGVGNVINAAGHTANYLETRNNSRNRPPGQR
;
A
#
# COMPACT_ATOMS: atom_id res chain seq x y z
N GLN A 1 45.43 -14.06 -11.32
CA GLN A 1 44.15 -13.89 -12.04
C GLN A 1 43.04 -13.33 -11.15
N ARG A 2 42.71 -13.92 -9.99
CA ARG A 2 41.69 -13.38 -9.06
C ARG A 2 42.01 -11.99 -8.50
N ALA A 3 43.26 -11.72 -8.12
CA ALA A 3 43.66 -10.41 -7.59
C ALA A 3 43.49 -9.28 -8.62
N ALA A 4 43.96 -9.48 -9.86
CA ALA A 4 43.79 -8.51 -10.95
C ALA A 4 42.31 -8.30 -11.34
N HIS A 5 41.48 -9.36 -11.27
CA HIS A 5 40.05 -9.25 -11.50
C HIS A 5 39.36 -8.41 -10.41
N ASN A 6 39.70 -8.65 -9.14
CA ASN A 6 39.16 -7.87 -8.02
C ASN A 6 39.59 -6.40 -8.14
N GLU A 7 40.84 -6.14 -8.50
CA GLU A 7 41.37 -4.79 -8.69
C GLU A 7 40.63 -4.02 -9.78
N MET A 8 40.29 -4.71 -10.88
CA MET A 8 39.49 -4.15 -11.98
C MET A 8 38.05 -3.84 -11.55
N VAL A 9 37.43 -4.72 -10.75
CA VAL A 9 36.09 -4.49 -10.19
C VAL A 9 36.09 -3.31 -9.22
N PHE A 10 37.10 -3.19 -8.36
CA PHE A 10 37.23 -2.05 -7.45
C PHE A 10 37.46 -0.73 -8.20
N ALA A 11 38.17 -0.76 -9.33
CA ALA A 11 38.32 0.41 -10.19
C ALA A 11 36.98 0.83 -10.81
N GLN A 12 36.16 -0.12 -11.26
CA GLN A 12 34.81 0.16 -11.80
C GLN A 12 33.87 0.72 -10.74
N ILE A 13 33.90 0.19 -9.52
CA ILE A 13 33.09 0.73 -8.40
C ILE A 13 33.49 2.18 -8.11
N ARG A 14 34.79 2.46 -8.03
CA ARG A 14 35.29 3.82 -7.78
C ARG A 14 34.90 4.81 -8.88
N ASP A 15 34.92 4.35 -10.13
CA ASP A 15 34.49 5.16 -11.27
C ASP A 15 32.99 5.48 -11.20
N LEU A 16 32.16 4.49 -10.85
CA LEU A 16 30.72 4.69 -10.62
C LEU A 16 30.45 5.66 -9.45
N ASP A 17 31.14 5.52 -8.32
CA ASP A 17 30.99 6.45 -7.18
C ASP A 17 31.37 7.89 -7.57
N THR A 18 32.39 8.04 -8.42
CA THR A 18 32.82 9.35 -8.93
C THR A 18 31.75 9.94 -9.85
N GLN A 19 31.20 9.14 -10.76
CA GLN A 19 30.11 9.57 -11.65
C GLN A 19 28.87 9.97 -10.88
N ILE A 20 28.49 9.22 -9.83
CA ILE A 20 27.38 9.55 -8.95
C ILE A 20 27.65 10.88 -8.24
N SER A 21 28.84 11.07 -7.68
CA SER A 21 29.21 12.30 -6.96
C SER A 21 29.18 13.53 -7.86
N VAL A 22 29.62 13.41 -9.11
CA VAL A 22 29.53 14.48 -10.11
C VAL A 22 28.07 14.79 -10.43
N LEU A 23 27.25 13.75 -10.65
CA LEU A 23 25.83 13.91 -10.92
C LEU A 23 25.10 14.61 -9.76
N ASP A 24 25.41 14.23 -8.53
CA ASP A 24 24.85 14.83 -7.31
C ASP A 24 25.26 16.31 -7.17
N GLN A 25 26.50 16.64 -7.52
CA GLN A 25 26.98 18.01 -7.50
C GLN A 25 26.30 18.87 -8.58
N GLU A 26 26.19 18.36 -9.81
CA GLU A 26 25.47 19.03 -10.91
C GLU A 26 23.98 19.19 -10.60
N PHE A 27 23.37 18.18 -9.98
CA PHE A 27 21.99 18.22 -9.54
C PHE A 27 21.78 19.28 -8.45
N ASN A 28 22.62 19.29 -7.41
CA ASN A 28 22.53 20.29 -6.34
C ASN A 28 22.78 21.72 -6.82
N GLN A 29 23.69 21.93 -7.78
CA GLN A 29 23.96 23.25 -8.34
C GLN A 29 22.79 23.79 -9.18
N ASN A 30 22.11 22.93 -9.93
CA ASN A 30 21.03 23.33 -10.83
C ASN A 30 19.64 23.29 -10.18
N VAL A 31 19.45 22.43 -9.17
CA VAL A 31 18.13 22.09 -8.60
C VAL A 31 18.05 22.39 -7.10
N GLY A 32 19.16 22.34 -6.37
CA GLY A 32 19.20 22.38 -4.89
C GLY A 32 18.64 23.65 -4.25
N ASN A 33 18.67 24.80 -4.93
CA ASN A 33 18.06 26.03 -4.41
C ASN A 33 16.56 26.15 -4.72
N SER A 34 16.04 25.35 -5.66
CA SER A 34 14.65 25.41 -6.13
C SER A 34 13.81 24.23 -5.65
N PHE A 35 14.45 23.20 -5.06
CA PHE A 35 13.82 21.94 -4.67
C PHE A 35 13.91 21.74 -3.16
N PRO A 36 12.79 21.63 -2.43
CA PRO A 36 12.81 21.49 -0.98
C PRO A 36 13.50 20.20 -0.54
N GLU A 37 14.31 20.26 0.51
CA GLU A 37 15.12 19.14 1.01
C GLU A 37 14.28 17.90 1.35
N TYR A 38 13.06 18.10 1.87
CA TYR A 38 12.11 17.03 2.15
C TYR A 38 11.74 16.19 0.91
N TYR A 39 11.77 16.80 -0.28
CA TYR A 39 11.45 16.13 -1.53
C TYR A 39 12.69 15.62 -2.28
N LEU A 40 13.91 15.76 -1.74
CA LEU A 40 15.15 15.22 -2.33
C LEU A 40 15.24 13.68 -2.22
N ASN A 41 14.23 12.99 -2.74
CA ASN A 41 14.24 11.55 -2.92
C ASN A 41 14.07 11.22 -4.41
N GLN A 42 14.57 10.06 -4.82
CA GLN A 42 14.61 9.64 -6.22
C GLN A 42 13.22 9.68 -6.87
N GLU A 43 12.17 9.28 -6.15
CA GLU A 43 10.81 9.22 -6.69
C GLU A 43 10.28 10.62 -7.03
N ALA A 44 10.30 11.53 -6.06
CA ALA A 44 9.84 12.91 -6.21
C ALA A 44 10.61 13.64 -7.31
N VAL A 45 11.94 13.51 -7.34
CA VAL A 45 12.78 14.12 -8.39
C VAL A 45 12.42 13.57 -9.78
N SER A 46 12.26 12.25 -9.91
CA SER A 46 11.90 11.64 -11.19
C SER A 46 10.52 12.05 -11.69
N PHE A 47 9.56 12.19 -10.77
CA PHE A 47 8.20 12.61 -11.05
C PHE A 47 8.18 14.07 -11.50
N CYS A 48 8.83 14.95 -10.75
CA CYS A 48 8.86 16.38 -11.07
C CYS A 48 9.56 16.61 -12.42
N TRP A 49 10.67 15.92 -12.69
CA TRP A 49 11.32 15.93 -14.01
C TRP A 49 10.35 15.53 -15.12
N HIS A 50 9.60 14.45 -14.93
CA HIS A 50 8.61 13.98 -15.92
C HIS A 50 7.49 15.00 -16.17
N MET A 51 6.99 15.67 -15.12
CA MET A 51 5.91 16.65 -15.27
C MET A 51 6.38 17.89 -16.04
N VAL A 52 7.56 18.42 -15.71
CA VAL A 52 8.12 19.57 -16.41
C VAL A 52 8.46 19.22 -17.87
N ASN A 53 9.15 18.10 -18.09
CA ASN A 53 9.62 17.73 -19.42
C ASN A 53 8.48 17.37 -20.40
N ARG A 54 7.30 16.99 -19.87
CA ARG A 54 6.08 16.74 -20.66
C ARG A 54 5.18 17.98 -20.79
N GLY A 55 5.61 19.13 -20.28
CA GLY A 55 4.81 20.36 -20.29
C GLY A 55 3.53 20.28 -19.45
N ARG A 56 3.48 19.36 -18.47
CA ARG A 56 2.36 19.22 -17.52
C ARG A 56 2.48 20.18 -16.34
N ALA A 57 3.69 20.69 -16.11
CA ALA A 57 4.02 21.75 -15.17
C ALA A 57 5.02 22.70 -15.85
N GLU A 58 4.86 24.00 -15.66
CA GLU A 58 5.77 25.02 -16.19
C GLU A 58 6.96 25.24 -15.25
N THR A 59 6.80 24.87 -13.98
CA THR A 59 7.84 25.02 -12.95
C THR A 59 7.97 23.77 -12.08
N ILE A 60 9.13 23.62 -11.44
CA ILE A 60 9.37 22.58 -10.43
C ILE A 60 8.36 22.67 -9.28
N LYS A 61 8.00 23.89 -8.87
CA LYS A 61 7.03 24.10 -7.80
C LYS A 61 5.65 23.55 -8.16
N GLU A 62 5.18 23.80 -9.38
CA GLU A 62 3.93 23.21 -9.87
C GLU A 62 4.01 21.68 -9.93
N ALA A 63 5.14 21.15 -10.39
CA ALA A 63 5.36 19.72 -10.43
C ALA A 63 5.36 19.08 -9.02
N LEU A 64 5.87 19.79 -8.01
CA LEU A 64 5.83 19.37 -6.61
C LEU A 64 4.40 19.37 -6.06
N ASN A 65 3.59 20.38 -6.39
CA ASN A 65 2.17 20.39 -5.99
C ASN A 65 1.44 19.17 -6.56
N LEU A 66 1.67 18.83 -7.83
CA LEU A 66 1.10 17.63 -8.46
C LEU A 66 1.58 16.34 -7.78
N TYR A 67 2.81 16.32 -7.28
CA TYR A 67 3.34 15.19 -6.54
C TYR A 67 2.66 15.05 -5.17
N GLU A 68 2.42 16.16 -4.46
CA GLU A 68 1.67 16.16 -3.19
C GLU A 68 0.23 15.66 -3.39
N ASP A 69 -0.44 16.10 -4.45
CA ASP A 69 -1.79 15.65 -4.80
C ASP A 69 -1.81 14.14 -5.08
N LYS A 70 -0.83 13.63 -5.84
CA LYS A 70 -0.67 12.20 -6.07
C LYS A 70 -0.48 11.43 -4.75
N LEU A 71 0.42 11.91 -3.87
CA LEU A 71 0.65 11.25 -2.57
C LEU A 71 -0.61 11.22 -1.70
N LYS A 72 -1.43 12.27 -1.79
CA LYS A 72 -2.71 12.32 -1.09
C LYS A 72 -3.69 11.29 -1.66
N GLU A 73 -3.82 11.21 -2.98
CA GLU A 73 -4.65 10.22 -3.67
C GLU A 73 -4.23 8.79 -3.32
N ASP A 74 -2.93 8.49 -3.35
CA ASP A 74 -2.39 7.18 -2.99
C ASP A 74 -2.72 6.80 -1.53
N ARG A 75 -2.68 7.76 -0.61
CA ARG A 75 -3.06 7.56 0.79
C ARG A 75 -4.56 7.30 0.95
N GLU A 76 -5.40 8.00 0.20
CA GLU A 76 -6.85 7.81 0.21
C GLU A 76 -7.22 6.44 -0.36
N ALA A 77 -6.63 6.05 -1.50
CA ALA A 77 -6.83 4.73 -2.10
C ALA A 77 -6.43 3.59 -1.16
N LEU A 78 -5.33 3.74 -0.41
CA LEU A 78 -4.91 2.76 0.59
C LEU A 78 -5.93 2.64 1.73
N ARG A 79 -6.48 3.76 2.21
CA ARG A 79 -7.51 3.77 3.27
C ARG A 79 -8.79 3.10 2.80
N ASP A 80 -9.24 3.40 1.59
CA ASP A 80 -10.43 2.79 1.01
C ASP A 80 -10.26 1.29 0.83
N GLN A 81 -9.06 0.85 0.43
CA GLN A 81 -8.73 -0.56 0.34
C GLN A 81 -8.80 -1.26 1.70
N GLN A 82 -8.27 -0.62 2.75
CA GLN A 82 -8.33 -1.15 4.13
C GLN A 82 -9.78 -1.26 4.62
N GLN A 83 -10.58 -0.20 4.46
CA GLN A 83 -12.00 -0.23 4.84
C GLN A 83 -12.77 -1.30 4.06
N ALA A 84 -12.53 -1.44 2.76
CA ALA A 84 -13.15 -2.47 1.94
C ALA A 84 -12.75 -3.89 2.38
N ALA A 85 -11.53 -4.09 2.89
CA ALA A 85 -11.09 -5.37 3.45
C ALA A 85 -11.79 -5.66 4.79
N GLU A 86 -11.86 -4.68 5.68
CA GLU A 86 -12.56 -4.78 6.96
C GLU A 86 -14.06 -5.07 6.77
N LEU A 87 -14.73 -4.34 5.88
CA LEU A 87 -16.13 -4.58 5.49
C LEU A 87 -16.35 -6.02 5.00
N ARG A 88 -15.43 -6.56 4.20
CA ARG A 88 -15.50 -7.97 3.76
C ARG A 88 -15.34 -8.94 4.92
N GLN A 89 -14.45 -8.66 5.88
CA GLN A 89 -14.28 -9.50 7.07
C GLN A 89 -15.52 -9.47 7.96
N LEU A 90 -16.07 -8.29 8.24
CA LEU A 90 -17.31 -8.12 9.00
C LEU A 90 -18.48 -8.87 8.36
N ARG A 91 -18.64 -8.76 7.03
CA ARG A 91 -19.69 -9.51 6.31
C ARG A 91 -19.53 -11.02 6.44
N LYS A 92 -18.30 -11.54 6.40
CA LYS A 92 -18.04 -12.98 6.64
C LYS A 92 -18.43 -13.38 8.06
N GLN A 93 -18.10 -12.57 9.06
CA GLN A 93 -18.45 -12.85 10.46
C GLN A 93 -19.96 -12.82 10.70
N VAL A 94 -20.67 -11.82 10.16
CA VAL A 94 -22.14 -11.76 10.26
C VAL A 94 -22.79 -12.95 9.54
N GLY A 95 -22.27 -13.33 8.37
CA GLY A 95 -22.72 -14.54 7.66
C GLY A 95 -22.58 -15.80 8.52
N VAL A 96 -21.43 -15.99 9.16
CA VAL A 96 -21.19 -17.10 10.10
C VAL A 96 -22.13 -17.02 11.31
N GLY A 97 -22.29 -15.84 11.92
CA GLY A 97 -23.20 -15.64 13.05
C GLY A 97 -24.66 -15.97 12.72
N ASN A 98 -25.14 -15.57 11.53
CA ASN A 98 -26.49 -15.88 11.06
C ASN A 98 -26.68 -17.39 10.83
N VAL A 99 -25.68 -18.07 10.27
CA VAL A 99 -25.72 -19.54 10.09
C VAL A 99 -25.73 -20.26 11.44
N ILE A 100 -24.92 -19.82 12.39
CA ILE A 100 -24.88 -20.40 13.75
C ILE A 100 -26.23 -20.18 14.46
N ASN A 101 -26.81 -18.99 14.38
CA ASN A 101 -28.13 -18.72 14.96
C ASN A 101 -29.24 -19.57 14.31
N ALA A 102 -29.23 -19.69 12.99
CA ALA A 102 -30.20 -20.53 12.27
C ALA A 102 -30.06 -22.01 12.66
N ALA A 103 -28.83 -22.52 12.78
CA ALA A 103 -28.56 -23.89 13.22
C ALA A 103 -28.98 -24.12 14.69
N GLY A 104 -28.78 -23.15 15.57
CA GLY A 104 -29.22 -23.21 16.96
C GLY A 104 -30.75 -23.28 17.08
N HIS A 105 -31.48 -22.47 16.31
CA HIS A 105 -32.94 -22.53 16.29
C HIS A 105 -33.46 -23.87 15.75
N THR A 106 -32.93 -24.37 14.64
CA THR A 106 -33.38 -25.65 14.07
C THR A 106 -33.08 -26.84 14.99
N ALA A 107 -31.94 -26.84 15.68
CA ALA A 107 -31.62 -27.85 16.69
C ALA A 107 -32.63 -27.85 17.84
N ASN A 108 -32.96 -26.68 18.40
CA ASN A 108 -33.97 -26.53 19.45
C ASN A 108 -35.37 -26.99 18.99
N TYR A 109 -35.76 -26.70 17.75
CA TYR A 109 -37.02 -27.19 17.19
C TYR A 109 -37.06 -28.72 17.06
N LEU A 110 -35.98 -29.35 16.62
CA LEU A 110 -35.88 -30.80 16.49
C LEU A 110 -35.91 -31.49 17.86
N GLU A 111 -35.24 -30.93 18.84
CA GLU A 111 -35.23 -31.43 20.23
C GLU A 111 -36.62 -31.34 20.88
N THR A 112 -37.30 -30.19 20.73
CA THR A 112 -38.66 -30.00 21.24
C THR A 112 -39.66 -30.96 20.59
N ARG A 113 -39.52 -31.21 19.27
CA ARG A 113 -40.39 -32.13 18.53
C ARG A 113 -40.19 -33.59 18.97
N ASN A 114 -38.96 -33.99 19.23
CA ASN A 114 -38.66 -35.34 19.74
C ASN A 114 -39.16 -35.52 21.18
N ASN A 115 -38.98 -34.53 22.06
CA ASN A 115 -39.54 -34.57 23.42
C ASN A 115 -41.08 -34.61 23.43
N SER A 116 -41.73 -33.96 22.47
CA SER A 116 -43.19 -33.98 22.33
C SER A 116 -43.73 -35.32 21.82
N ARG A 117 -42.96 -36.02 20.98
CA ARG A 117 -43.31 -37.36 20.46
C ARG A 117 -43.12 -38.47 21.50
N ASN A 118 -42.19 -38.30 22.44
CA ASN A 118 -41.89 -39.28 23.48
C ASN A 118 -42.66 -39.08 24.80
N ARG A 119 -43.62 -38.13 24.86
CA ARG A 119 -44.49 -37.98 26.04
C ARG A 119 -45.64 -39.00 25.99
N PRO A 120 -45.75 -39.92 26.97
CA PRO A 120 -46.86 -40.86 27.02
C PRO A 120 -48.18 -40.12 27.25
N PRO A 121 -49.31 -40.60 26.68
CA PRO A 121 -50.60 -39.94 26.80
C PRO A 121 -51.11 -40.07 28.23
N GLY A 122 -51.30 -38.95 28.93
CA GLY A 122 -52.06 -38.95 30.19
C GLY A 122 -51.52 -38.11 31.34
N GLN A 123 -50.94 -36.93 31.10
CA GLN A 123 -50.80 -35.91 32.16
C GLN A 123 -51.17 -34.53 31.61
N ARG A 124 -52.37 -34.09 31.97
CA ARG A 124 -52.75 -32.68 32.12
C ARG A 124 -53.27 -32.52 33.53
#